data_AF-A0A4Z0Q839-F1
#
_entry.id   AF-A0A4Z0Q839-F1
#
_cell.length_a   1.000
_cell.length_b   1.000
_cell.length_c   1.000
_cell.angle_alpha   90.00
_cell.angle_beta   90.00
_cell.angle_gamma   90.00
#
_symmetry.space_group_name_H-M   'P 1'
#
loop_
_entity.id
_entity.type
_entity.pdbx_description
1 polymer ?
#
loop_
_entity_poly.entity_id
_entity_poly.type
_entity_poly.pdbx_seq_one_letter_code
_entity_poly.pdbx_strand_id
1 'polypeptide(L)'
;MRLQRITLYADGSTGPEIKSGTAILLIQNGEVEVGKLVLEEDEYGSSSIEHPINAEDLKVEALDAVSKEPELLASQKAIIVVCPQSIFSKMIWSD
;
A
#
# COMPACT_ATOMS: atom_id res chain seq x y z
N MET A 1 2.46 -1.86 16.72
CA MET A 1 1.52 -1.06 15.92
C MET A 1 0.81 -2.04 15.01
N ARG A 2 -0.52 -1.95 14.86
CA ARG A 2 -1.27 -2.83 13.94
C ARG A 2 -1.53 -2.07 12.65
N LEU A 3 -1.20 -2.67 11.51
CA LEU A 3 -1.40 -2.11 10.18
C LEU A 3 -2.88 -2.15 9.83
N GLN A 4 -3.40 -1.03 9.35
CA GLN A 4 -4.81 -0.93 8.95
C GLN A 4 -4.96 -1.47 7.53
N ARG A 5 -5.74 -2.53 7.37
CA ARG A 5 -6.04 -3.12 6.05
C ARG A 5 -6.98 -2.21 5.27
N ILE A 6 -6.75 -2.14 3.97
CA ILE A 6 -7.61 -1.49 2.99
C ILE A 6 -8.18 -2.57 2.08
N THR A 7 -9.50 -2.58 1.95
CA THR A 7 -10.23 -3.38 0.96
C THR A 7 -10.58 -2.46 -0.20
N LEU A 8 -10.15 -2.81 -1.41
CA LEU A 8 -10.61 -2.15 -2.63
C LEU A 8 -11.80 -2.92 -3.17
N TYR A 9 -12.93 -2.22 -3.39
CA TYR A 9 -14.14 -2.79 -3.94
C TYR A 9 -14.20 -2.61 -5.46
N ALA A 10 -15.07 -3.38 -6.12
CA ALA A 10 -15.20 -3.37 -7.57
C ALA A 10 -15.76 -2.05 -8.15
N ASP A 11 -16.33 -1.20 -7.31
CA ASP A 11 -16.83 0.13 -7.65
C ASP A 11 -15.77 1.23 -7.43
N GLY A 12 -14.51 0.86 -7.15
CA GLY A 12 -13.42 1.79 -6.87
C GLY A 12 -13.41 2.34 -5.45
N SER A 13 -14.43 2.04 -4.63
CA SER A 13 -14.47 2.48 -3.24
C SER A 13 -13.50 1.68 -2.37
N THR A 14 -13.15 2.24 -1.21
CA THR A 14 -12.22 1.63 -0.26
C THR A 14 -12.85 1.44 1.12
N GLY A 15 -12.49 0.35 1.79
CA GLY A 15 -12.87 0.03 3.16
C GLY A 15 -11.62 -0.17 4.02
N PRO A 16 -11.28 0.75 4.96
CA PRO A 16 -11.95 2.02 5.23
C PRO A 16 -11.83 2.99 4.06
N GLU A 17 -12.68 4.02 4.05
CA GLU A 17 -12.60 5.10 3.07
C GLU A 17 -11.27 5.85 3.22
N ILE A 18 -10.49 5.86 2.15
CA ILE A 18 -9.21 6.58 2.06
C ILE A 18 -9.23 7.51 0.85
N LYS A 19 -8.36 8.52 0.89
CA LYS A 19 -8.23 9.47 -0.22
C LYS A 19 -7.27 8.94 -1.27
N SER A 20 -7.48 9.32 -2.52
CA SER A 20 -6.46 9.18 -3.58
C SER A 20 -5.15 9.83 -3.11
N GLY A 21 -4.02 9.18 -3.40
CA GLY A 21 -2.70 9.54 -2.90
C GLY A 21 -2.34 9.00 -1.52
N THR A 22 -3.21 8.20 -0.88
CA THR A 22 -2.88 7.56 0.40
C THR A 22 -1.71 6.59 0.22
N ALA A 23 -0.66 6.76 1.03
CA ALA A 23 0.48 5.86 1.04
C ALA A 23 0.08 4.48 1.59
N ILE A 24 0.48 3.44 0.87
CA ILE A 24 0.15 2.04 1.15
C ILE A 24 1.39 1.16 1.13
N LEU A 25 1.25 -0.02 1.75
CA LEU A 25 2.09 -1.17 1.45
C LEU A 25 1.22 -2.21 0.75
N LEU A 26 1.68 -2.70 -0.40
CA LEU A 26 1.10 -3.84 -1.09
C LEU A 26 1.89 -5.10 -0.70
N ILE A 27 1.20 -6.10 -0.19
CA ILE A 27 1.81 -7.32 0.34
C ILE A 27 1.25 -8.50 -0.44
N GLN A 28 2.12 -9.28 -1.07
CA GLN A 28 1.72 -10.45 -1.84
C GLN A 28 2.85 -11.48 -1.88
N ASN A 29 2.55 -12.75 -1.60
CA ASN A 29 3.52 -13.85 -1.70
C ASN A 29 4.81 -13.63 -0.91
N GLY A 30 4.73 -12.99 0.26
CA GLY A 30 5.89 -12.66 1.10
C GLY A 30 6.71 -11.46 0.64
N GLU A 31 6.31 -10.82 -0.48
CA GLU A 31 6.88 -9.56 -0.93
C GLU A 31 6.08 -8.37 -0.41
N VAL A 32 6.78 -7.24 -0.26
CA VAL A 32 6.20 -5.97 0.15
C VAL A 32 6.66 -4.90 -0.82
N GLU A 33 5.71 -4.21 -1.41
CA GLU A 33 5.92 -3.06 -2.27
C GLU A 33 5.41 -1.80 -1.57
N VAL A 34 6.09 -0.69 -1.81
CA VAL A 34 5.78 0.61 -1.25
C VAL A 34 5.19 1.48 -2.35
N GLY A 35 4.09 2.17 -2.07
CA GLY A 35 3.45 3.02 -3.07
C GLY A 35 2.38 3.92 -2.47
N LYS A 36 1.63 4.60 -3.35
CA LYS A 36 0.40 5.31 -3.01
C LYS A 36 -0.71 4.82 -3.90
N LEU A 37 -1.91 4.71 -3.34
CA LEU A 37 -3.09 4.31 -4.09
C LEU A 37 -3.65 5.53 -4.82
N VAL A 38 -3.76 5.43 -6.15
CA VAL A 38 -4.41 6.44 -7.00
C VAL A 38 -5.79 5.90 -7.35
N LEU A 39 -6.82 6.61 -6.90
CA LEU A 39 -8.21 6.33 -7.23
C LEU A 39 -8.62 7.26 -8.37
N GLU A 40 -9.11 6.71 -9.47
CA GLU A 40 -9.62 7.49 -10.60
C GLU A 40 -11.13 7.70 -10.44
N GLU A 41 -11.59 8.91 -10.76
CA GLU A 41 -13.02 9.25 -10.79
C GLU A 41 -13.60 8.94 -12.18
N ASP A 42 -13.40 7.70 -12.66
CA ASP A 42 -13.98 7.23 -13.92
C ASP A 42 -15.26 6.41 -13.70
N GLU A 43 -16.00 6.15 -14.77
CA GLU A 43 -17.24 5.35 -14.72
C GLU A 43 -17.00 3.88 -14.31
N TYR A 44 -15.73 3.45 -14.24
CA TYR A 44 -15.32 2.07 -13.98
C TYR A 44 -14.70 1.89 -12.59
N GLY A 45 -14.53 2.95 -11.81
CA GLY A 45 -13.89 2.91 -10.49
C GLY A 45 -12.46 2.40 -10.53
N SER A 46 -11.68 2.80 -11.56
CA SER A 46 -10.32 2.29 -11.72
C SER A 46 -9.38 2.79 -10.62
N SER A 47 -8.36 1.98 -10.33
CA SER A 47 -7.33 2.31 -9.34
C SER A 47 -5.97 1.81 -9.80
N SER A 48 -4.93 2.58 -9.49
CA SER A 48 -3.55 2.21 -9.76
C SER A 48 -2.68 2.43 -8.53
N ILE A 49 -1.46 1.88 -8.55
CA ILE A 49 -0.45 2.11 -7.53
C ILE A 49 0.70 2.83 -8.20
N GLU A 50 1.01 4.01 -7.67
CA GLU A 50 2.23 4.73 -8.03
C GLU A 50 3.32 4.41 -7.02
N HIS A 51 4.51 4.09 -7.51
CA HIS A 51 5.67 3.78 -6.67
C HIS A 51 6.60 4.99 -6.55
N PRO A 52 7.15 5.27 -5.35
CA PRO A 52 8.17 6.29 -5.21
C PRO A 52 9.47 5.88 -5.92
N ILE A 53 10.27 6.87 -6.31
CA ILE A 53 11.56 6.69 -7.00
C ILE A 53 12.50 5.79 -6.18
N ASN A 54 12.46 5.93 -4.85
CA ASN A 54 13.28 5.15 -3.92
C ASN A 54 12.55 3.94 -3.31
N ALA A 55 11.58 3.34 -4.02
CA ALA A 55 10.81 2.20 -3.53
C ALA A 55 11.69 1.02 -3.09
N GLU A 56 12.73 0.69 -3.86
CA GLU A 56 13.67 -0.40 -3.55
C GLU A 56 14.44 -0.16 -2.25
N ASP A 57 14.86 1.08 -1.99
CA ASP A 57 15.58 1.44 -0.75
C ASP A 57 14.67 1.30 0.48
N LEU A 58 13.35 1.51 0.31
CA LEU A 58 12.36 1.40 1.37
C LEU A 58 11.89 -0.05 1.61
N LYS A 59 12.21 -1.00 0.72
CA LYS A 59 11.72 -2.39 0.79
C LYS A 59 12.10 -3.08 2.09
N VAL A 60 13.33 -2.87 2.59
CA VAL A 60 13.81 -3.48 3.84
C VAL A 60 13.02 -2.97 5.05
N GLU A 61 12.77 -1.66 5.10
CA GLU A 61 12.01 -1.04 6.19
C GLU A 61 10.53 -1.41 6.14
N ALA A 62 9.96 -1.48 4.93
CA ALA A 62 8.59 -1.96 4.72
C ALA A 62 8.43 -3.42 5.14
N LEU A 63 9.40 -4.28 4.81
CA LEU A 63 9.41 -5.67 5.25
C LEU A 63 9.51 -5.78 6.78
N ASP A 64 10.37 -4.99 7.45
CA ASP A 64 10.44 -4.97 8.92
C ASP A 64 9.09 -4.56 9.53
N ALA A 65 8.43 -3.54 8.96
CA ALA A 65 7.14 -3.09 9.44
C ALA A 65 6.08 -4.19 9.35
N VAL A 66 6.04 -4.94 8.24
CA VAL A 66 5.07 -6.02 7.99
C VAL A 66 5.44 -7.30 8.74
N SER A 67 6.73 -7.56 9.02
CA SER A 67 7.20 -8.78 9.72
C SER A 67 6.59 -8.98 11.12
N LYS A 68 6.07 -7.90 11.71
CA LYS A 68 5.36 -7.89 13.00
C LYS A 68 3.95 -8.49 12.91
N GLU A 69 3.43 -8.69 11.69
CA GLU A 69 2.15 -9.31 11.36
C GLU A 69 2.37 -10.42 10.31
N PRO A 70 2.96 -11.57 10.71
CA PRO A 70 3.38 -12.64 9.79
C PRO A 70 2.25 -13.23 8.95
N GLU A 71 1.00 -13.12 9.41
CA GLU A 71 -0.18 -13.51 8.65
C GLU A 71 -0.36 -12.73 7.34
N LEU A 72 0.19 -11.51 7.25
CA LEU A 72 0.14 -10.72 6.03
C LEU A 72 1.10 -11.28 4.98
N LEU A 73 2.32 -11.64 5.40
CA LEU A 73 3.35 -12.21 4.53
C LEU A 73 2.98 -13.63 4.05
N ALA A 74 2.25 -14.38 4.85
CA ALA A 74 1.78 -15.72 4.48
C ALA A 74 0.62 -15.72 3.46
N SER A 75 0.02 -14.55 3.18
CA SER A 75 -1.12 -14.45 2.29
C SER A 75 -0.73 -14.68 0.82
N GLN A 76 -1.48 -15.58 0.17
CA GLN A 76 -1.43 -15.78 -1.29
C GLN A 76 -2.24 -14.73 -2.05
N LYS A 77 -3.09 -13.96 -1.35
CA LYS A 77 -3.84 -12.85 -1.92
C LYS A 77 -3.07 -11.55 -1.70
N ALA A 78 -3.16 -10.64 -2.65
CA ALA A 78 -2.72 -9.26 -2.46
C ALA A 78 -3.46 -8.64 -1.27
N ILE A 79 -2.71 -8.07 -0.34
CA ILE A 79 -3.23 -7.31 0.80
C ILE A 79 -2.69 -5.89 0.70
N ILE A 80 -3.59 -4.92 0.80
CA ILE A 80 -3.24 -3.51 0.89
C ILE A 80 -3.37 -3.08 2.34
N VAL A 81 -2.38 -2.39 2.87
CA VAL A 81 -2.43 -1.76 4.19
C VAL A 81 -1.98 -0.32 4.12
N VAL A 82 -2.45 0.51 5.06
CA VAL A 82 -1.97 1.88 5.23
C VAL A 82 -0.49 1.85 5.59
N CYS A 83 0.32 2.62 4.86
CA CYS A 83 1.75 2.71 5.09
C CYS A 83 2.05 3.44 6.41
N PRO A 84 2.95 2.91 7.26
CA PRO A 84 3.46 3.62 8.43
C PRO A 84 4.04 5.00 8.08
N GLN A 85 3.76 6.00 8.92
CA GLN A 85 4.26 7.37 8.74
C GLN A 85 5.79 7.42 8.62
N SER A 86 6.53 6.53 9.31
CA SER A 86 7.99 6.47 9.28
C SER A 86 8.56 6.13 7.90
N ILE A 87 7.83 5.33 7.12
CA ILE A 87 8.20 4.96 5.74
C ILE A 87 7.69 6.04 4.79
N PHE A 88 6.44 6.47 4.95
CA PHE A 88 5.84 7.52 4.11
C PHE A 88 6.68 8.80 4.08
N SER A 89 7.21 9.25 5.22
CA SER A 89 8.04 10.46 5.28
C SER A 89 9.35 10.37 4.50
N LYS A 90 9.75 9.18 4.06
CA LYS A 90 10.98 8.91 3.30
C LYS A 90 10.73 8.69 1.81
N MET A 91 9.47 8.62 1.38
CA MET A 91 9.12 8.41 -0.02
C MET A 91 9.49 9.63 -0.86
N ILE A 92 10.20 9.41 -1.95
CA ILE A 92 10.57 10.43 -2.94
C ILE A 92 9.74 10.18 -4.20
N TRP A 93 8.97 11.17 -4.61
CA TRP A 93 8.07 11.07 -5.76
C TRP A 93 8.67 11.79 -6.96
N SER A 94 8.36 11.32 -8.17
CA SER A 94 8.59 12.13 -9.36
C SER A 94 7.52 13.22 -9.41
N ASP A 95 7.95 14.45 -9.65
CA ASP A 95 7.05 15.56 -10.03
C ASP A 95 6.44 15.32 -11.42
#